data_AF-A0A966U4Q9-F1
#
_entry.id   AF-A0A966U4Q9-F1
#
_cell.length_a   1.000
_cell.length_b   1.000
_cell.length_c   1.000
_cell.angle_alpha   90.00
_cell.angle_beta   90.00
_cell.angle_gamma   90.00
#
_symmetry.space_group_name_H-M   'P 1'
#
loop_
_entity.id
_entity.type
_entity.pdbx_description
1 polymer ?
#
loop_
_entity_poly.entity_id
_entity_poly.type
_entity_poly.pdbx_seq_one_letter_code
_entity_poly.pdbx_strand_id
1 'polypeptide(L)' 'MTKSDSRCCGSGVCIINDAGECWCGQKWDGEKMVHMPLNLETPQDEEMQIRLENKDGKD' A
#
# COMPACT_ATOMS: atom_id res chain seq x y z
N MET A 1 -24.03 -19.63 0.90
CA MET A 1 -23.26 -18.98 -0.18
C MET A 1 -22.69 -17.68 0.38
N THR A 2 -21.49 -17.73 0.98
CA THR A 2 -20.83 -16.53 1.53
C THR A 2 -20.35 -15.71 0.35
N LYS A 3 -20.99 -14.56 0.12
CA LYS A 3 -20.66 -13.63 -0.95
C LYS A 3 -19.22 -13.18 -0.74
N SER A 4 -18.28 -13.70 -1.53
CA SER A 4 -16.90 -13.24 -1.53
C SER A 4 -16.92 -11.75 -1.82
N ASP A 5 -16.64 -10.92 -0.81
CA ASP A 5 -16.57 -9.47 -1.03
C ASP A 5 -15.53 -9.23 -2.12
N SER A 6 -15.93 -8.67 -3.26
CA SER A 6 -15.03 -8.38 -4.38
C SER A 6 -13.93 -7.39 -3.99
N ARG A 7 -14.11 -6.72 -2.85
CA ARG A 7 -13.12 -5.87 -2.20
C ARG A 7 -12.08 -6.70 -1.43
N CYS A 8 -12.13 -8.03 -1.40
CA CYS A 8 -11.14 -8.86 -0.74
C CYS A 8 -10.02 -9.27 -1.72
N CYS A 9 -8.81 -9.47 -1.19
CA CYS A 9 -7.62 -10.05 -1.82
C CYS A 9 -7.81 -11.45 -2.48
N GLY A 10 -9.04 -11.95 -2.57
CA GLY A 10 -9.39 -13.27 -3.09
C GLY A 10 -9.23 -14.43 -2.10
N SER A 11 -8.62 -14.23 -0.92
CA SER A 11 -8.39 -15.30 0.06
C SER A 11 -9.64 -15.68 0.88
N GLY A 12 -10.62 -14.78 0.96
CA GLY A 12 -11.81 -14.96 1.80
C GLY A 12 -11.59 -14.73 3.30
N VAL A 13 -10.39 -14.35 3.73
CA VAL A 13 -10.01 -14.14 5.14
C VAL A 13 -9.66 -12.68 5.45
N CYS A 14 -9.45 -11.86 4.43
CA CYS A 14 -9.01 -10.49 4.59
C CYS A 14 -10.10 -9.60 5.24
N ILE A 15 -9.74 -8.82 6.27
CA ILE A 15 -10.57 -7.80 6.92
C ILE A 15 -10.36 -6.46 6.21
N ILE A 16 -11.45 -5.75 5.89
CA ILE A 16 -11.45 -4.46 5.21
C ILE A 16 -12.01 -3.41 6.16
N ASN A 17 -11.32 -2.29 6.34
CA ASN A 17 -11.82 -1.17 7.14
C ASN A 17 -12.81 -0.29 6.33
N ASP A 18 -13.46 0.67 6.99
CA ASP A 18 -14.40 1.59 6.33
C ASP A 18 -13.75 2.46 5.24
N ALA A 19 -12.43 2.63 5.29
CA ALA A 19 -11.66 3.34 4.26
C ALA A 19 -11.35 2.47 3.02
N GLY A 20 -11.81 1.22 2.99
CA GLY A 20 -11.56 0.30 1.88
C GLY A 20 -10.13 -0.24 1.85
N GLU A 21 -9.47 -0.34 2.99
CA GLU A 21 -8.11 -0.86 3.12
C GLU A 21 -8.16 -2.27 3.70
N CYS A 22 -7.44 -3.16 3.04
CA CYS A 22 -7.34 -4.56 3.39
C CYS A 22 -6.08 -4.79 4.24
N TRP A 23 -6.17 -5.67 5.25
CA TRP A 23 -4.98 -6.04 6.03
C TRP A 23 -3.85 -6.67 5.19
N CYS A 24 -4.14 -7.18 3.98
CA CYS A 24 -3.06 -7.61 3.08
C CYS A 24 -2.24 -6.45 2.46
N GLY A 25 -2.58 -5.19 2.73
CA GLY A 25 -1.92 -4.00 2.19
C GLY A 25 -2.48 -3.50 0.86
N GLN A 26 -3.58 -4.09 0.37
CA GLN A 26 -4.30 -3.62 -0.81
C GLN A 26 -5.38 -2.60 -0.43
N LYS A 27 -5.67 -1.67 -1.33
CA LYS A 27 -6.71 -0.64 -1.17
C LYS A 27 -7.70 -0.69 -2.31
N TRP A 28 -8.97 -0.40 -2.02
CA TRP A 28 -10.02 -0.30 -3.02
C TRP A 28 -9.84 0.99 -3.84
N ASP A 29 -9.71 0.87 -5.17
CA ASP A 29 -9.58 2.02 -6.08
C ASP A 29 -10.92 2.60 -6.54
N GLY A 30 -12.04 1.97 -6.16
CA GLY A 30 -13.39 2.29 -6.62
C GLY A 30 -14.03 1.16 -7.44
N GLU A 31 -13.22 0.32 -8.08
CA GLU A 31 -13.66 -0.77 -8.96
C GLU A 31 -13.05 -2.13 -8.56
N LYS A 32 -11.83 -2.15 -8.05
CA LYS A 32 -11.07 -3.35 -7.65
C LYS A 32 -10.09 -3.07 -6.51
N MET A 33 -9.58 -4.13 -5.89
CA MET A 33 -8.44 -4.03 -5.00
C MET A 33 -7.16 -3.84 -5.80
N VAL A 34 -6.38 -2.81 -5.45
CA VAL A 34 -5.08 -2.51 -6.04
C VAL A 34 -3.99 -2.52 -4.97
N HIS A 35 -2.77 -2.90 -5.37
CA HIS A 35 -1.61 -2.66 -4.53
C HIS A 35 -1.36 -1.15 -4.47
N MET A 36 -0.99 -0.64 -3.29
CA MET A 36 -0.50 0.73 -3.21
C MET A 36 0.78 0.84 -4.05
N PRO A 37 0.88 1.87 -4.91
CA PRO A 37 2.08 2.06 -5.70
C PRO A 37 3.27 2.28 -4.77
N LEU A 38 4.31 1.47 -4.95
CA LEU A 38 5.62 1.73 -4.37
C LEU A 38 6.18 2.95 -5.10
N ASN A 39 5.98 4.14 -4.53
CA ASN A 39 6.67 5.32 -5.01
C ASN A 39 8.13 5.21 -4.54
N LEU A 40 9.03 4.84 -5.44
CA LEU A 40 10.47 4.78 -5.18
C LEU A 40 11.14 6.16 -5.22
N GLU A 41 10.44 7.17 -5.75
CA GLU A 41 10.92 8.55 -5.90
C GLU A 41 10.74 9.34 -4.60
N THR A 42 9.80 8.91 -3.75
CA THR A 42 9.61 9.46 -2.40
C THR A 42 9.91 8.39 -1.38
N PRO A 43 11.09 8.47 -0.72
CA PRO A 43 11.36 7.64 0.43
C PRO A 43 10.24 7.76 1.45
N GLN A 44 9.61 6.62 1.71
CA GLN A 44 8.49 6.45 2.65
C GLN A 44 8.94 6.62 4.11
N ASP A 45 10.25 6.54 4.31
CA ASP A 45 10.90 6.66 5.60
C ASP A 45 11.67 7.99 5.59
N GLU A 46 11.31 8.91 6.49
CA GLU A 46 12.01 10.20 6.65
C GLU A 46 13.51 10.00 6.95
N GLU A 47 13.87 8.94 7.67
CA GLU A 47 15.27 8.55 7.88
C GLU A 47 15.99 8.17 6.57
N MET A 48 15.27 7.56 5.61
CA MET A 48 15.84 7.21 4.31
C MET A 48 16.02 8.44 3.42
N GLN A 49 15.09 9.41 3.46
CA GLN A 49 15.26 10.73 2.83
C GLN A 49 16.55 11.40 3.32
N ILE A 50 16.69 11.51 4.65
CA ILE A 50 17.85 12.16 5.28
C ILE A 50 19.15 11.50 4.82
N ARG A 51 19.21 10.17 4.71
CA ARG A 51 20.40 9.46 4.23
C ARG A 51 20.68 9.67 2.74
N LEU A 52 19.65 9.81 1.91
CA LEU A 52 19.79 10.08 0.48
C LEU A 52 20.33 11.50 0.25
N GLU A 53 19.73 12.52 0.88
CA GLU A 53 20.18 13.92 0.79
C GLU A 53 21.63 14.09 1.26
N ASN A 54 22.06 13.34 2.28
CA ASN A 54 23.46 13.36 2.75
C ASN A 54 24.44 12.63 1.83
N LYS A 55 23.97 11.82 0.87
CA LYS A 55 24.82 11.03 -0.03
C LYS A 55 25.21 11.82 -1.29
N ASP A 56 24.35 12.70 -1.78
CA ASP A 56 24.62 13.58 -2.93
C ASP A 56 25.54 14.77 -2.59
N GLY A 57 25.89 14.95 -1.32
CA GLY A 57 26.77 16.03 -0.84
C GLY A 57 28.25 15.68 -0.69
N LYS A 58 28.72 14.51 -1.17
CA LYS A 58 30.13 14.11 -1.03
C LYS A 58 30.72 13.52 -2.33
N ASP A 59 31.46 14.41 -3.00
CA ASP A 59 32.43 14.23 -4.11
C ASP A 59 31.89 14.06 -5.54
#